data_AF-A0AAW9J6G7-F1
#
_entry.id   AF-A0AAW9J6G7-F1
#
_cell.length_a   1.000
_cell.length_b   1.000
_cell.length_c   1.000
_cell.angle_alpha   90.00
_cell.angle_beta   90.00
_cell.angle_gamma   90.00
#
_symmetry.space_group_name_H-M   'P 1'
#
loop_
_entity.id
_entity.type
_entity.pdbx_description
1 polymer ?
#
loop_
_entity_poly.entity_id
_entity_poly.type
_entity_poly.pdbx_seq_one_letter_code
_entity_poly.pdbx_strand_id
1 'polypeptide(L)'
;PNDDVMMLIKYYGFSIHLIITILYCKFIENRDVESMGIVKANIVKSYFLGTGIAMMLLSIIFTLCLISGSIFYNGENNDISVILILLYLGGFGIQGAMEEVMCRGFLMNSLRCKVSIQIAILISSFMFTFPHLSTLFQFSILVRIIGIVNLLLFSIMVSLLMIKYNNIWVSCAVHSVWNFVLAIIIG
;
A
#
# COMPACT_ATOMS: atom_id res chain seq x y z
N PRO A 1 -7.10 -23.84 -10.37
CA PRO A 1 -5.85 -23.59 -9.61
C PRO A 1 -6.20 -23.44 -8.12
N ASN A 2 -5.27 -23.73 -7.19
CA ASN A 2 -5.50 -23.45 -5.77
C ASN A 2 -5.70 -21.94 -5.57
N ASP A 3 -6.53 -21.53 -4.61
CA ASP A 3 -6.88 -20.12 -4.33
C ASP A 3 -5.62 -19.27 -4.07
N ASP A 4 -4.65 -19.84 -3.35
CA ASP A 4 -3.34 -19.20 -3.13
C ASP A 4 -2.61 -18.86 -4.43
N VAL A 5 -2.60 -19.80 -5.37
CA VAL A 5 -1.93 -19.62 -6.66
C VAL A 5 -2.61 -18.51 -7.46
N MET A 6 -3.94 -18.44 -7.40
CA MET A 6 -4.70 -17.38 -8.08
C MET A 6 -4.42 -16.01 -7.48
N MET A 7 -4.35 -15.90 -6.15
CA MET A 7 -4.00 -14.64 -5.48
C MET A 7 -2.56 -14.21 -5.77
N LEU A 8 -1.60 -15.14 -5.72
CA LEU A 8 -0.21 -14.84 -6.05
C LEU A 8 -0.07 -14.38 -7.51
N ILE A 9 -0.72 -15.05 -8.47
CA ILE A 9 -0.72 -14.60 -9.87
C ILE A 9 -1.22 -13.15 -9.98
N LYS A 10 -2.29 -12.80 -9.25
CA LYS A 10 -2.80 -11.42 -9.22
C LYS A 10 -1.77 -10.44 -8.67
N TYR A 11 -1.15 -10.74 -7.53
CA TYR A 11 -0.18 -9.83 -6.90
C TYR A 11 1.09 -9.63 -7.72
N TYR A 12 1.65 -10.70 -8.26
CA TYR A 12 2.80 -10.60 -9.16
C TYR A 12 2.43 -9.96 -10.50
N GLY A 13 1.18 -10.13 -10.97
CA GLY A 13 0.65 -9.46 -12.16
C GLY A 13 0.62 -7.92 -12.07
N PHE A 14 0.61 -7.35 -10.86
CA PHE A 14 0.73 -5.90 -10.67
C PHE A 14 2.09 -5.34 -11.13
N SER A 15 3.12 -6.19 -11.28
CA SER A 15 4.40 -5.78 -11.88
C SER A 15 4.22 -5.18 -13.28
N ILE A 16 3.26 -5.67 -14.06
CA ILE A 16 2.95 -5.14 -15.39
C ILE A 16 2.47 -3.69 -15.30
N HIS A 17 1.54 -3.41 -14.38
CA HIS A 17 1.01 -2.06 -14.15
C HIS A 17 2.09 -1.11 -13.63
N LEU A 18 2.94 -1.60 -12.72
CA LEU A 18 4.09 -0.87 -12.20
C LEU A 18 5.05 -0.47 -13.33
N ILE A 19 5.42 -1.42 -14.20
CA ILE A 19 6.32 -1.16 -15.33
C ILE A 19 5.67 -0.17 -16.30
N ILE A 20 4.40 -0.37 -16.69
CA ILE A 20 3.68 0.55 -17.58
C ILE A 20 3.67 1.97 -17.01
N THR A 21 3.42 2.13 -15.71
CA THR A 21 3.39 3.45 -15.05
C THR A 21 4.75 4.14 -15.12
N ILE A 22 5.83 3.42 -14.85
CA ILE A 22 7.19 3.95 -14.94
C ILE A 22 7.52 4.34 -16.39
N LEU A 23 7.19 3.49 -17.35
CA LEU A 23 7.42 3.76 -18.78
C LEU A 23 6.61 4.97 -19.25
N TYR A 24 5.36 5.11 -18.82
CA TYR A 24 4.52 6.27 -19.13
C TYR A 24 5.16 7.57 -18.60
N CYS A 25 5.57 7.59 -17.33
CA CYS A 25 6.21 8.78 -16.76
C CYS A 25 7.52 9.13 -17.48
N LYS A 26 8.31 8.11 -17.83
CA LYS A 26 9.59 8.30 -18.50
C LYS A 26 9.45 8.80 -19.94
N PHE A 27 8.59 8.17 -20.73
CA PHE A 27 8.54 8.39 -22.18
C PHE A 27 7.44 9.37 -22.64
N ILE A 28 6.34 9.48 -21.88
CA ILE A 28 5.21 10.35 -22.25
C ILE A 28 5.25 11.65 -21.44
N GLU A 29 5.46 11.58 -20.12
CA GLU A 29 5.64 12.79 -19.31
C GLU A 29 7.05 13.39 -19.39
N ASN A 30 8.01 12.68 -20.03
CA ASN A 30 9.42 13.08 -20.11
C ASN A 30 10.04 13.37 -18.73
N ARG A 31 9.68 12.56 -17.73
CA ARG A 31 10.13 12.71 -16.35
C ARG A 31 11.17 11.65 -16.00
N ASP A 32 12.18 12.07 -15.25
CA ASP A 32 13.12 11.12 -14.66
C ASP A 32 12.44 10.21 -13.64
N VAL A 33 12.91 8.96 -13.56
CA VAL A 33 12.42 7.95 -12.60
C VAL A 33 12.60 8.43 -11.16
N GLU A 34 13.65 9.21 -10.89
CA GLU A 34 13.89 9.83 -9.58
C GLU A 34 12.81 10.84 -9.20
N SER A 35 12.18 11.51 -10.17
CA SER A 35 11.06 12.44 -9.92
C SER A 35 9.81 11.72 -9.39
N MET A 36 9.74 10.39 -9.51
CA MET A 36 8.69 9.56 -8.91
C MET A 36 9.00 9.21 -7.46
N GLY A 37 10.13 9.68 -6.90
CA GLY A 37 10.60 9.32 -5.57
C GLY A 37 11.42 8.04 -5.52
N ILE A 38 11.69 7.41 -6.67
CA ILE A 38 12.51 6.19 -6.77
C ILE A 38 13.98 6.60 -6.66
N VAL A 39 14.44 6.78 -5.43
CA VAL A 39 15.81 7.19 -5.12
C VAL A 39 16.67 5.94 -4.91
N LYS A 40 17.83 5.86 -5.59
CA LYS A 40 18.74 4.70 -5.46
C LYS A 40 19.50 4.67 -4.13
N ALA A 41 19.74 5.84 -3.54
CA ALA A 41 20.40 5.94 -2.24
C ALA A 41 19.45 5.53 -1.11
N ASN A 42 20.00 4.85 -0.10
CA ASN A 42 19.32 4.54 1.17
C ASN A 42 18.04 3.67 1.05
N ILE A 43 17.84 2.91 -0.03
CA ILE A 43 16.65 2.04 -0.22
C ILE A 43 16.41 1.18 1.02
N VAL A 44 17.43 0.46 1.46
CA VAL A 44 17.36 -0.45 2.62
C VAL A 44 16.94 0.30 3.88
N LYS A 45 17.56 1.46 4.16
CA LYS A 45 17.24 2.29 5.32
C LYS A 45 15.80 2.84 5.26
N SER A 46 15.36 3.29 4.09
CA SER A 46 13.99 3.78 3.86
C SER A 46 12.96 2.66 4.04
N TYR A 47 13.27 1.45 3.57
CA TYR A 47 12.43 0.28 3.80
C TYR A 47 12.33 -0.06 5.28
N PHE A 48 13.45 -0.16 6.00
CA PHE A 48 13.43 -0.41 7.45
C PHE A 48 12.63 0.66 8.22
N LEU A 49 12.77 1.93 7.84
CA LEU A 49 12.00 3.01 8.43
C LEU A 49 10.50 2.82 8.19
N GLY A 50 10.09 2.54 6.95
CA GLY A 50 8.69 2.32 6.61
C GLY A 50 8.11 1.07 7.29
N THR A 51 8.86 -0.03 7.32
CA THR A 51 8.49 -1.24 8.08
C THR A 51 8.29 -0.92 9.57
N GLY A 52 9.20 -0.17 10.19
CA GLY A 52 9.07 0.25 11.58
C GLY A 52 7.82 1.08 11.83
N ILE A 53 7.49 2.03 10.94
CA ILE A 53 6.26 2.83 11.02
C ILE A 53 5.02 1.93 10.93
N ALA A 54 4.96 1.02 9.96
CA ALA A 54 3.83 0.11 9.80
C ALA A 54 3.64 -0.80 11.02
N MET A 55 4.71 -1.44 11.48
CA MET A 55 4.66 -2.32 12.66
C MET A 55 4.21 -1.57 13.92
N MET A 56 4.71 -0.36 14.13
CA MET A 56 4.29 0.47 15.27
C MET A 56 2.79 0.78 15.22
N LEU A 57 2.29 1.26 14.08
CA LEU A 57 0.88 1.61 13.93
C LEU A 57 -0.03 0.39 14.03
N LEU A 58 0.31 -0.72 13.37
CA LEU A 58 -0.45 -1.95 13.43
C LEU A 58 -0.46 -2.55 14.84
N SER A 59 0.65 -2.48 15.58
CA SER A 59 0.70 -2.96 16.97
C SER A 59 -0.24 -2.15 17.87
N ILE A 60 -0.30 -0.83 17.67
CA ILE A 60 -1.24 0.04 18.39
C ILE A 60 -2.69 -0.34 18.05
N ILE A 61 -3.02 -0.45 16.76
CA ILE A 61 -4.37 -0.82 16.30
C ILE A 61 -4.77 -2.18 16.87
N PHE A 62 -3.91 -3.18 16.72
CA PHE A 62 -4.15 -4.53 17.20
C PHE A 62 -4.37 -4.56 18.73
N THR A 63 -3.53 -3.86 19.50
CA THR A 63 -3.68 -3.76 20.96
C THR A 63 -5.00 -3.10 21.35
N LEU A 64 -5.40 -2.02 20.67
CA LEU A 64 -6.68 -1.37 20.92
C LEU A 64 -7.85 -2.31 20.63
N CYS A 65 -7.79 -3.06 19.53
CA CYS A 65 -8.81 -4.05 19.18
C CYS A 65 -8.89 -5.23 20.17
N LEU A 66 -7.75 -5.65 20.75
CA LEU A 66 -7.73 -6.65 21.81
C LEU A 66 -8.38 -6.13 23.09
N ILE A 67 -8.03 -4.91 23.53
CA ILE A 67 -8.59 -4.30 24.74
C ILE A 67 -10.09 -4.02 24.59
N SER A 68 -10.55 -3.64 23.39
CA SER A 68 -11.97 -3.43 23.12
C SER A 68 -12.78 -4.73 22.97
N GLY A 69 -12.12 -5.90 22.99
CA GLY A 69 -12.76 -7.19 22.76
C GLY A 69 -13.29 -7.36 21.33
N SER A 70 -12.74 -6.62 20.37
CA SER A 70 -13.18 -6.66 18.97
C SER A 70 -12.50 -7.73 18.14
N ILE A 71 -11.34 -8.22 18.58
CA ILE A 71 -10.61 -9.34 17.96
C ILE A 71 -10.43 -10.43 19.00
N PHE A 72 -10.69 -11.68 18.60
CA PHE A 72 -10.45 -12.86 19.39
C PHE A 72 -9.34 -13.69 18.74
N TYR A 73 -8.41 -14.16 19.56
CA TYR A 73 -7.38 -15.08 19.10
C TYR A 73 -8.01 -16.46 18.87
N ASN A 74 -8.08 -16.88 17.61
CA ASN A 74 -8.70 -18.14 17.20
C ASN A 74 -7.71 -19.31 17.06
N GLY A 75 -6.44 -19.13 17.50
CA GLY A 75 -5.38 -20.13 17.40
C GLY A 75 -4.35 -19.83 16.31
N GLU A 76 -3.28 -20.63 16.30
CA GLU A 76 -2.20 -20.60 15.30
C GLU A 76 -2.49 -21.61 14.19
N ASN A 77 -2.36 -21.19 12.93
CA ASN A 77 -2.36 -22.11 11.80
C ASN A 77 -0.93 -22.56 11.50
N ASN A 78 -0.51 -23.67 12.12
CA ASN A 78 0.84 -24.23 11.98
C ASN A 78 1.09 -24.93 10.63
N ASP A 79 0.06 -25.06 9.79
CA ASP A 79 0.17 -25.73 8.49
C ASP A 79 0.55 -24.77 7.35
N ILE A 80 0.72 -23.47 7.63
CA ILE A 80 1.15 -22.50 6.61
C ILE A 80 2.61 -22.73 6.24
N SER A 81 2.84 -23.06 4.97
CA SER A 81 4.19 -23.21 4.42
C SER A 81 4.98 -21.91 4.49
N VAL A 82 6.20 -21.96 5.03
CA VAL A 82 7.15 -20.83 5.04
C VAL A 82 7.38 -20.29 3.63
N ILE A 83 7.39 -21.17 2.61
CA ILE A 83 7.52 -20.75 1.21
C ILE A 83 6.34 -19.88 0.80
N LEU A 84 5.12 -20.25 1.21
CA LEU A 84 3.92 -19.49 0.89
C LEU A 84 3.95 -18.10 1.55
N ILE A 85 4.38 -18.01 2.81
CA ILE A 85 4.57 -16.73 3.52
C ILE A 85 5.54 -15.82 2.75
N LEU A 86 6.68 -16.36 2.32
CA LEU A 86 7.68 -15.60 1.55
C LEU A 86 7.14 -15.17 0.18
N LEU A 87 6.35 -16.01 -0.48
CA LEU A 87 5.71 -15.67 -1.76
C LEU A 87 4.70 -14.53 -1.60
N TYR A 88 3.89 -14.53 -0.53
CA TYR A 88 2.98 -13.44 -0.21
C TYR A 88 3.73 -12.16 0.15
N LEU A 89 4.81 -12.25 0.92
CA LEU A 89 5.64 -11.09 1.25
C LEU A 89 6.17 -10.42 -0.03
N GLY A 90 6.65 -11.21 -0.99
CA GLY A 90 7.06 -10.71 -2.31
C GLY A 90 5.89 -10.12 -3.11
N GLY A 91 4.73 -10.78 -3.11
CA GLY A 91 3.52 -10.34 -3.80
C GLY A 91 3.00 -8.99 -3.28
N PHE A 92 2.87 -8.84 -1.95
CA PHE A 92 2.51 -7.56 -1.33
C PHE A 92 3.58 -6.49 -1.53
N GLY A 93 4.87 -6.87 -1.61
CA GLY A 93 5.94 -5.97 -2.01
C GLY A 93 5.72 -5.34 -3.39
N ILE A 94 5.34 -6.15 -4.38
CA ILE A 94 5.05 -5.69 -5.74
C ILE A 94 3.74 -4.90 -5.79
N GLN A 95 2.68 -5.40 -5.16
CA GLN A 95 1.38 -4.74 -5.12
C GLN A 95 1.46 -3.37 -4.46
N GLY A 96 2.08 -3.29 -3.27
CA GLY A 96 2.29 -2.04 -2.55
C GLY A 96 3.12 -1.06 -3.37
N ALA A 97 4.23 -1.51 -3.96
CA ALA A 97 5.06 -0.66 -4.83
C ALA A 97 4.28 -0.14 -6.04
N MET A 98 3.46 -0.98 -6.69
CA MET A 98 2.62 -0.59 -7.81
C MET A 98 1.68 0.55 -7.44
N GLU A 99 0.90 0.39 -6.37
CA GLU A 99 -0.09 1.39 -5.96
C GLU A 99 0.56 2.70 -5.51
N GLU A 100 1.68 2.63 -4.78
CA GLU A 100 2.42 3.84 -4.39
C GLU A 100 3.01 4.58 -5.60
N VAL A 101 3.60 3.85 -6.56
CA VAL A 101 4.16 4.45 -7.77
C VAL A 101 3.07 5.08 -8.63
N MET A 102 1.91 4.45 -8.78
CA MET A 102 0.77 5.02 -9.51
C MET A 102 0.18 6.25 -8.80
N CYS A 103 -0.11 6.15 -7.51
CA CYS A 103 -0.82 7.20 -6.79
C CYS A 103 0.10 8.39 -6.44
N ARG A 104 1.33 8.13 -5.98
CA ARG A 104 2.21 9.16 -5.42
C ARG A 104 3.34 9.52 -6.38
N GLY A 105 3.98 8.51 -6.98
CA GLY A 105 5.09 8.73 -7.92
C GLY A 105 4.64 9.37 -9.24
N PHE A 106 3.50 8.92 -9.76
CA PHE A 106 2.85 9.44 -10.96
C PHE A 106 1.81 10.50 -10.61
N LEU A 107 0.58 10.11 -10.24
CA LEU A 107 -0.58 11.00 -10.21
C LEU A 107 -0.40 12.24 -9.32
N MET A 108 -0.01 12.06 -8.06
CA MET A 108 0.19 13.17 -7.12
C MET A 108 1.29 14.13 -7.62
N ASN A 109 2.42 13.59 -8.10
CA ASN A 109 3.52 14.40 -8.60
C ASN A 109 3.23 15.08 -9.95
N SER A 110 2.40 14.50 -10.81
CA SER A 110 1.95 15.18 -12.03
C SER A 110 0.97 16.31 -11.71
N LEU A 111 0.10 16.11 -10.70
CA LEU A 111 -0.90 17.09 -10.30
C LEU A 111 -0.33 18.29 -9.53
N ARG A 112 0.71 18.11 -8.72
CA ARG A 112 1.28 19.21 -7.92
C ARG A 112 1.81 20.39 -8.76
N CYS A 113 2.04 20.19 -10.06
CA CYS A 113 2.42 21.25 -11.00
C CYS A 113 1.22 22.07 -11.52
N LYS A 114 -0.01 21.61 -11.29
CA LYS A 114 -1.26 22.21 -11.81
C LYS A 114 -2.20 22.68 -10.70
N VAL A 115 -2.12 22.07 -9.52
CA VAL A 115 -2.97 22.37 -8.36
C VAL A 115 -2.14 22.40 -7.07
N SER A 116 -2.73 22.89 -5.97
CA SER A 116 -2.06 22.85 -4.67
C SER A 116 -1.77 21.42 -4.23
N ILE A 117 -0.72 21.24 -3.42
CA ILE A 117 -0.32 19.92 -2.93
C ILE A 117 -1.45 19.23 -2.14
N GLN A 118 -2.27 20.01 -1.41
CA GLN A 118 -3.41 19.48 -0.66
C GLN A 118 -4.46 18.87 -1.61
N ILE A 119 -4.76 19.54 -2.72
CA ILE A 119 -5.69 19.02 -3.73
C ILE A 119 -5.10 17.79 -4.42
N ALA A 120 -3.79 17.81 -4.74
CA ALA A 120 -3.12 16.64 -5.32
C ALA A 120 -3.18 15.41 -4.40
N ILE A 121 -2.98 15.58 -3.08
CA ILE A 121 -3.12 14.51 -2.08
C ILE A 121 -4.56 13.99 -2.05
N LEU A 122 -5.56 14.87 -2.05
CA LEU A 122 -6.97 14.47 -2.02
C LEU A 122 -7.34 13.65 -3.26
N ILE A 123 -7.00 14.13 -4.46
CA ILE A 123 -7.29 13.42 -5.72
C ILE A 123 -6.57 12.07 -5.74
N SER A 124 -5.28 12.04 -5.39
CA SER A 124 -4.52 10.80 -5.29
C SER A 124 -5.16 9.81 -4.32
N SER A 125 -5.71 10.30 -3.21
CA SER A 125 -6.36 9.46 -2.20
C SER A 125 -7.70 8.89 -2.64
N PHE A 126 -8.50 9.65 -3.37
CA PHE A 126 -9.70 9.09 -3.99
C PHE A 126 -9.35 8.00 -5.01
N MET A 127 -8.31 8.21 -5.81
CA MET A 127 -7.86 7.21 -6.80
C MET A 127 -7.29 5.96 -6.14
N PHE A 128 -6.63 6.08 -4.99
CA PHE A 128 -6.20 4.95 -4.18
C PHE A 128 -7.39 4.13 -3.64
N THR A 129 -8.43 4.82 -3.14
CA THR A 129 -9.62 4.16 -2.57
C THR A 129 -10.52 3.55 -3.65
N PHE A 130 -10.54 4.10 -4.86
CA PHE A 130 -11.49 3.73 -5.92
C PHE A 130 -11.53 2.22 -6.26
N PRO A 131 -10.39 1.52 -6.49
CA PRO A 131 -10.39 0.08 -6.79
C PRO A 131 -11.03 -0.79 -5.70
N HIS A 132 -10.96 -0.32 -4.45
CA HIS A 132 -11.43 -1.04 -3.27
C HIS A 132 -12.95 -0.96 -3.09
N LEU A 133 -13.60 0.01 -3.74
CA LEU A 133 -15.04 0.23 -3.59
C LEU A 133 -15.85 -1.01 -3.95
N SER A 134 -15.49 -1.72 -5.02
CA SER A 134 -16.17 -2.94 -5.47
C SER A 134 -16.32 -4.00 -4.36
N THR A 135 -15.29 -4.15 -3.52
CA THR A 135 -15.29 -5.07 -2.38
C THR A 135 -16.05 -4.46 -1.20
N LEU A 136 -15.86 -3.17 -0.93
CA LEU A 136 -16.56 -2.47 0.16
C LEU A 136 -18.08 -2.40 -0.02
N PHE A 137 -18.57 -2.40 -1.26
CA PHE A 137 -20.00 -2.39 -1.57
C PHE A 137 -20.74 -3.69 -1.16
N GLN A 138 -20.01 -4.75 -0.86
CA GLN A 138 -20.57 -6.04 -0.39
C GLN A 138 -20.88 -6.03 1.12
N PHE A 139 -20.34 -5.08 1.87
CA PHE A 139 -20.56 -4.96 3.31
C PHE A 139 -21.73 -4.01 3.66
N SER A 140 -22.14 -4.02 4.93
CA SER A 140 -23.17 -3.12 5.44
C SER A 140 -22.79 -1.65 5.24
N ILE A 141 -23.79 -0.75 5.19
CA ILE A 141 -23.60 0.69 5.00
C ILE A 141 -22.56 1.27 5.98
N LEU A 142 -22.63 0.87 7.25
CA LEU A 142 -21.74 1.38 8.29
C LEU A 142 -20.30 0.92 8.05
N VAL A 143 -20.08 -0.37 7.80
CA VAL A 143 -18.75 -0.94 7.53
C VAL A 143 -18.16 -0.33 6.25
N ARG A 144 -18.98 -0.14 5.21
CA ARG A 144 -18.57 0.51 3.97
C ARG A 144 -18.07 1.95 4.20
N ILE A 145 -18.82 2.77 4.94
CA ILE A 145 -18.41 4.16 5.23
C ILE A 145 -17.10 4.18 6.02
N ILE A 146 -17.00 3.37 7.09
CA ILE A 146 -15.79 3.28 7.90
C ILE A 146 -14.59 2.83 7.05
N GLY A 147 -14.78 1.81 6.19
CA GLY A 147 -13.74 1.32 5.29
C GLY A 147 -13.26 2.37 4.29
N ILE A 148 -14.17 3.14 3.68
CA ILE A 148 -13.81 4.23 2.77
C ILE A 148 -13.00 5.31 3.50
N VAL A 149 -13.46 5.75 4.68
CA VAL A 149 -12.75 6.75 5.49
C VAL A 149 -11.37 6.24 5.87
N ASN A 150 -11.25 4.97 6.28
CA ASN A 150 -9.98 4.37 6.65
C ASN A 150 -9.00 4.34 5.46
N LEU A 151 -9.43 3.93 4.27
CA LEU A 151 -8.58 3.92 3.08
C LEU A 151 -8.14 5.33 2.66
N LEU A 152 -9.03 6.33 2.79
CA LEU A 152 -8.66 7.72 2.55
C LEU A 152 -7.61 8.21 3.55
N LEU A 153 -7.78 7.93 4.84
CA LEU A 153 -6.82 8.31 5.88
C LEU A 153 -5.47 7.61 5.69
N PHE A 154 -5.48 6.31 5.42
CA PHE A 154 -4.28 5.54 5.10
C PHE A 154 -3.57 6.14 3.89
N SER A 155 -4.31 6.45 2.83
CA SER A 155 -3.77 7.06 1.63
C SER A 155 -3.14 8.43 1.89
N ILE A 156 -3.82 9.27 2.66
CA ILE A 156 -3.30 10.60 3.03
C ILE A 156 -2.01 10.43 3.83
N MET A 157 -1.97 9.50 4.80
CA MET A 157 -0.78 9.21 5.59
C MET A 157 0.41 8.83 4.71
N VAL A 158 0.28 7.84 3.81
CA VAL A 158 1.41 7.43 2.95
C VAL A 158 1.80 8.50 1.93
N SER A 159 0.87 9.39 1.54
CA SER A 159 1.19 10.58 0.73
C SER A 159 2.02 11.60 1.50
N LEU A 160 1.69 11.83 2.78
CA LEU A 160 2.48 12.70 3.67
C LEU A 160 3.87 12.11 3.94
N LEU A 161 3.99 10.79 4.09
CA LEU A 161 5.30 10.12 4.19
C LEU A 161 6.14 10.33 2.93
N MET A 162 5.54 10.18 1.75
CA MET A 162 6.23 10.43 0.49
C MET A 162 6.75 11.88 0.43
N ILE A 163 5.95 12.87 0.82
CA ILE A 163 6.37 14.28 0.84
C ILE A 163 7.47 14.53 1.87
N LYS A 164 7.31 13.99 3.09
CA LYS A 164 8.24 14.20 4.20
C LYS A 164 9.63 13.64 3.91
N TYR A 165 9.70 12.43 3.36
CA TYR A 165 10.97 11.75 3.12
C TYR A 165 11.50 11.95 1.69
N ASN A 166 10.67 12.46 0.79
CA ASN A 166 10.95 12.56 -0.65
C ASN A 166 11.53 11.25 -1.21
N ASN A 167 11.01 10.13 -0.73
CA ASN A 167 11.53 8.79 -1.00
C ASN A 167 10.37 7.81 -0.96
N ILE A 168 10.02 7.27 -2.12
CA ILE A 168 8.83 6.43 -2.28
C ILE A 168 8.96 5.10 -1.55
N TRP A 169 10.19 4.63 -1.31
CA TRP A 169 10.45 3.36 -0.65
C TRP A 169 9.93 3.32 0.78
N VAL A 170 9.83 4.46 1.47
CA VAL A 170 9.20 4.53 2.80
C VAL A 170 7.70 4.20 2.69
N SER A 171 7.00 4.83 1.73
CA SER A 171 5.57 4.58 1.50
C SER A 171 5.33 3.15 1.00
N CYS A 172 6.15 2.65 0.06
CA CYS A 172 6.08 1.27 -0.42
C CYS A 172 6.25 0.27 0.72
N ALA A 173 7.22 0.50 1.61
CA ALA A 173 7.46 -0.38 2.75
C ALA A 173 6.30 -0.36 3.74
N VAL A 174 5.78 0.83 4.08
CA VAL A 174 4.60 0.94 4.96
C VAL A 174 3.45 0.14 4.36
N HIS A 175 3.11 0.37 3.09
CA HIS A 175 1.96 -0.26 2.46
C HIS A 175 2.14 -1.78 2.30
N SER A 176 3.30 -2.23 1.83
CA SER A 176 3.56 -3.66 1.65
C SER A 176 3.46 -4.42 2.98
N VAL A 177 4.07 -3.89 4.03
CA VAL A 177 4.03 -4.50 5.37
C VAL A 177 2.63 -4.42 5.96
N TRP A 178 1.93 -3.29 5.75
CA TRP A 178 0.57 -3.12 6.23
C TRP A 178 -0.36 -4.22 5.72
N ASN A 179 -0.36 -4.44 4.40
CA ASN A 179 -1.20 -5.45 3.78
C ASN A 179 -0.75 -6.86 4.12
N PHE A 180 0.56 -7.13 4.12
CA PHE A 180 1.09 -8.44 4.47
C PHE A 180 0.71 -8.86 5.89
N VAL A 181 0.89 -7.98 6.87
CA VAL A 181 0.57 -8.28 8.28
C VAL A 181 -0.94 -8.48 8.45
N LEU A 182 -1.76 -7.59 7.87
CA LEU A 182 -3.21 -7.72 7.98
C LEU A 182 -3.76 -8.98 7.29
N ALA A 183 -3.18 -9.40 6.16
CA ALA A 183 -3.70 -10.51 5.37
C ALA A 183 -3.14 -11.88 5.79
N ILE A 184 -1.88 -11.95 6.22
CA ILE A 184 -1.18 -13.23 6.43
C ILE A 184 -0.90 -13.50 7.91
N ILE A 185 -0.65 -12.46 8.72
CA ILE A 185 -0.28 -12.63 10.13
C ILE A 185 -1.49 -12.51 11.05
N ILE A 186 -2.36 -11.53 10.80
CA ILE A 186 -3.56 -11.25 11.61
C ILE A 186 -4.83 -11.85 10.99
N GLY A 187 -4.84 -12.00 9.65
CA GLY A 187 -6.01 -12.35 8.83
C GLY A 187 -6.62 -13.71 9.11
#